data_AF-A0A496Z638-F1
#
_entry.id   AF-A0A496Z638-F1
#
_cell.length_a   1.000
_cell.length_b   1.000
_cell.length_c   1.000
_cell.angle_alpha   90.00
_cell.angle_beta   90.00
_cell.angle_gamma   90.00
#
_symmetry.space_group_name_H-M   'P 1'
#
loop_
_entity.id
_entity.type
_entity.pdbx_description
1 polymer ?
#
loop_
_entity_poly.entity_id
_entity_poly.type
_entity_poly.pdbx_seq_one_letter_code
_entity_poly.pdbx_strand_id
1 'polypeptide(L)'
;MVESDLLPPPNTISRLMSYKLPIVGALYYLSDGVRRVPCIFFTDYKKEHASMGTRLIRQQEVSKFVGSGLRKVHGMGFGCALIRRDIIKDYNFWTDERFDNKHSDVYFYMQLQNRGVPVFVDTDFVVTHIPSKWGDVKDK
;
A
#
# COMPACT_ATOMS: atom_id res chain seq x y z
N MET A 1 -10.71 -3.43 -2.57
CA MET A 1 -10.23 -2.71 -3.75
C MET A 1 -9.22 -3.59 -4.46
N VAL A 2 -9.29 -3.62 -5.79
CA VAL A 2 -8.33 -4.31 -6.65
C VAL A 2 -8.04 -3.37 -7.82
N GLU A 3 -6.77 -3.02 -8.04
CA GLU A 3 -6.33 -2.23 -9.21
C GLU A 3 -6.27 -3.13 -10.46
N SER A 4 -6.46 -2.53 -11.64
CA SER A 4 -6.65 -3.26 -12.90
C SER A 4 -5.41 -4.04 -13.37
N ASP A 5 -4.23 -3.70 -12.86
CA ASP A 5 -2.94 -4.31 -13.19
C ASP A 5 -2.50 -5.37 -12.17
N LEU A 6 -3.36 -5.71 -11.21
CA LEU A 6 -3.14 -6.83 -10.30
C LEU A 6 -3.98 -8.06 -10.68
N LEU A 7 -3.37 -9.24 -10.50
CA LEU A 7 -4.01 -10.53 -10.71
C LEU A 7 -4.10 -11.31 -9.39
N PRO A 8 -5.05 -10.94 -8.50
CA PRO A 8 -5.23 -11.64 -7.23
C PRO A 8 -5.72 -13.08 -7.46
N PRO A 9 -5.18 -14.08 -6.74
CA PRO A 9 -5.71 -15.44 -6.76
C PRO A 9 -7.19 -15.51 -6.34
N PRO A 10 -7.98 -16.51 -6.78
CA PRO A 10 -9.41 -16.60 -6.48
C PRO A 10 -9.76 -16.63 -4.97
N ASN A 11 -8.85 -17.13 -4.13
CA ASN A 11 -9.03 -17.20 -2.68
C ASN A 11 -8.67 -15.89 -1.95
N THR A 12 -8.28 -14.83 -2.66
CA THR A 12 -7.82 -13.55 -2.06
C THR A 12 -8.83 -12.99 -1.07
N ILE A 13 -10.11 -12.88 -1.45
CA ILE A 13 -11.14 -12.31 -0.58
C ILE A 13 -11.29 -13.16 0.68
N SER A 14 -11.48 -14.48 0.54
CA SER A 14 -11.64 -15.39 1.67
C SER A 14 -10.43 -15.35 2.62
N ARG A 15 -9.22 -15.30 2.07
CA ARG A 15 -7.97 -15.20 2.84
C ARG A 15 -7.91 -13.89 3.63
N LEU A 16 -8.10 -12.76 2.97
CA LEU A 16 -8.06 -11.45 3.62
C LEU A 16 -9.19 -11.28 4.66
N MET A 17 -10.39 -11.77 4.36
CA MET A 17 -11.52 -11.75 5.31
C MET A 17 -11.26 -12.59 6.57
N SER A 18 -10.49 -13.69 6.45
CA SER A 18 -10.21 -14.58 7.58
C SER A 18 -9.49 -13.89 8.74
N TYR A 19 -8.72 -12.83 8.45
CA TYR A 19 -8.03 -12.03 9.46
C TYR A 19 -8.96 -11.17 10.33
N LYS A 20 -10.18 -10.86 9.85
CA LYS A 20 -11.18 -10.04 10.56
C LYS A 20 -10.63 -8.68 11.02
N LEU A 21 -9.77 -8.08 10.20
CA LEU A 21 -9.13 -6.80 10.48
C LEU A 21 -9.88 -5.63 9.85
N PRO A 22 -9.74 -4.40 10.41
CA PRO A 22 -10.31 -3.20 9.81
C PRO A 22 -9.77 -2.97 8.39
N ILE A 23 -8.46 -3.16 8.21
CA ILE A 23 -7.78 -3.03 6.92
C ILE A 23 -6.71 -4.10 6.84
N VAL A 24 -6.73 -4.87 5.75
CA VAL A 24 -5.68 -5.82 5.42
C VAL A 24 -5.49 -5.89 3.91
N GLY A 25 -4.26 -5.90 3.43
CA GLY A 25 -3.96 -6.03 2.02
C GLY A 25 -3.02 -7.17 1.73
N ALA A 26 -2.94 -7.51 0.45
CA ALA A 26 -2.02 -8.49 -0.08
C ALA A 26 -0.73 -7.79 -0.52
N LEU A 27 0.40 -8.47 -0.35
CA LEU A 27 1.68 -7.97 -0.78
C LEU A 27 1.76 -7.98 -2.31
N TYR A 28 2.27 -6.91 -2.91
CA TYR A 28 2.70 -6.90 -4.30
C TYR A 28 3.96 -6.05 -4.45
N TYR A 29 4.65 -6.23 -5.57
CA TYR A 29 5.93 -5.57 -5.83
C TYR A 29 5.73 -4.47 -6.87
N LEU A 30 6.26 -3.29 -6.58
CA LEU A 30 6.56 -2.28 -7.59
C LEU A 30 7.75 -2.78 -8.40
N SER A 31 7.66 -2.65 -9.73
CA SER A 31 8.72 -3.08 -10.64
C SER A 31 8.94 -2.02 -11.71
N ASP A 32 10.18 -1.53 -11.83
CA ASP A 32 10.64 -0.69 -12.93
C ASP A 32 11.31 -1.51 -14.06
N GLY A 33 11.25 -2.85 -13.96
CA GLY A 33 11.91 -3.78 -14.86
C GLY A 33 13.31 -4.21 -14.43
N VAL A 34 13.92 -3.51 -13.46
CA VAL A 34 15.27 -3.80 -12.94
C VAL A 34 15.21 -4.17 -11.45
N ARG A 35 14.36 -3.50 -10.68
CA ARG A 35 14.23 -3.67 -9.23
C ARG A 35 12.79 -4.03 -8.89
N ARG A 36 12.64 -4.89 -7.90
CA ARG A 36 11.35 -5.23 -7.29
C ARG A 36 11.36 -4.81 -5.84
N VAL A 37 10.49 -3.87 -5.47
CA VAL A 37 10.35 -3.40 -4.09
C VAL A 37 8.91 -3.64 -3.63
N PRO A 38 8.69 -4.28 -2.47
CA PRO A 38 7.34 -4.40 -1.91
C PRO A 38 6.67 -3.03 -1.80
N CYS A 39 5.40 -2.93 -2.22
CA CYS A 39 4.62 -1.70 -2.06
C CYS A 39 4.12 -1.55 -0.61
N ILE A 40 5.05 -1.40 0.33
CA ILE A 40 4.79 -1.28 1.77
C ILE A 40 5.38 0.03 2.27
N PHE A 41 4.61 0.75 3.07
CA PHE A 41 4.99 2.05 3.61
C PHE A 41 5.25 2.02 5.12
N PHE A 42 6.27 2.77 5.52
CA PHE A 42 6.64 3.05 6.90
C PHE A 42 6.73 4.55 7.13
N THR A 43 6.65 4.98 8.39
CA THR A 43 6.97 6.34 8.76
C THR A 43 8.47 6.52 8.97
N ASP A 44 8.99 7.68 8.62
CA ASP A 44 10.39 8.05 8.81
C ASP A 44 10.50 9.53 9.13
N TYR A 45 11.47 9.91 9.95
CA TYR A 45 11.69 11.31 10.29
C TYR A 45 12.48 11.99 9.18
N LYS A 46 11.88 13.02 8.57
CA LYS A 46 12.49 13.81 7.50
C LYS A 46 13.15 15.04 8.12
N LYS A 47 14.47 14.98 8.27
CA LYS A 47 15.27 16.07 8.88
C LYS A 47 15.07 17.42 8.17
N GLU A 48 15.01 17.41 6.84
CA GLU A 48 14.83 18.61 6.00
C GLU A 48 13.57 19.41 6.34
N HIS A 49 12.52 18.73 6.80
CA HIS A 49 11.23 19.34 7.11
C HIS A 49 10.87 19.25 8.60
N ALA A 50 11.81 18.79 9.44
CA ALA A 50 11.62 18.52 10.86
C ALA A 50 10.28 17.80 11.19
N SER A 51 9.87 16.84 10.37
CA SER A 51 8.54 16.22 10.45
C SER A 51 8.58 14.73 10.11
N MET A 52 7.56 14.00 10.58
CA MET A 52 7.34 12.60 10.20
C MET A 52 6.73 12.53 8.80
N GLY A 53 7.31 11.71 7.93
CA GLY A 53 6.80 11.46 6.59
C GLY A 53 6.66 9.97 6.30
N THR A 54 5.95 9.66 5.21
CA THR A 54 5.82 8.31 4.68
C THR A 54 7.02 7.97 3.79
N ARG A 55 7.48 6.73 3.84
CA ARG A 55 8.51 6.17 2.95
C ARG A 55 8.14 4.75 2.53
N LEU A 56 8.69 4.31 1.41
CA LEU A 56 8.71 2.91 1.02
C LEU A 56 9.62 2.09 1.96
N ILE A 57 9.37 0.79 2.05
CA ILE A 57 10.28 -0.17 2.68
C ILE A 57 11.66 -0.09 2.01
N ARG A 58 12.72 -0.15 2.81
CA ARG A 58 14.10 -0.13 2.31
C ARG A 58 14.56 -1.55 1.98
N GLN A 59 15.46 -1.71 1.02
CA GLN A 59 15.90 -3.03 0.53
C GLN A 59 16.39 -3.95 1.66
N GLN A 60 17.14 -3.41 2.63
CA GLN A 60 17.66 -4.14 3.79
C GLN A 60 16.59 -4.57 4.80
N GLU A 61 15.37 -4.03 4.71
CA GLU A 61 14.23 -4.37 5.57
C GLU A 61 13.37 -5.48 4.94
N VAL A 62 13.42 -5.65 3.61
CA VAL A 62 12.56 -6.56 2.84
C VAL A 62 12.66 -7.99 3.34
N SER A 63 13.88 -8.52 3.53
CA SER A 63 14.10 -9.91 3.94
C SER A 63 13.58 -10.23 5.34
N LYS A 64 13.40 -9.21 6.19
CA LYS A 64 12.83 -9.36 7.55
C LYS A 64 11.31 -9.30 7.55
N PHE A 65 10.71 -8.89 6.44
CA PHE A 65 9.30 -8.55 6.38
C PHE A 65 8.52 -9.46 5.44
N VAL A 66 9.04 -9.76 4.26
CA VAL A 66 8.41 -10.67 3.31
C VAL A 66 8.49 -12.11 3.84
N GLY A 67 7.39 -12.86 3.76
CA GLY A 67 7.34 -14.23 4.26
C GLY A 67 7.27 -14.35 5.79
N SER A 68 6.87 -13.28 6.48
CA SER A 68 6.78 -13.24 7.95
C SER A 68 5.34 -13.24 8.46
N GLY A 69 4.38 -13.65 7.63
CA GLY A 69 2.96 -13.67 7.96
C GLY A 69 2.30 -12.30 7.93
N LEU A 70 1.33 -12.12 8.81
CA LEU A 70 0.57 -10.88 8.94
C LEU A 70 1.37 -9.83 9.70
N ARG A 71 1.54 -8.64 9.11
CA ARG A 71 2.36 -7.57 9.70
C ARG A 71 1.61 -6.25 9.75
N LYS A 72 1.73 -5.54 10.88
CA LYS A 72 1.27 -4.16 11.00
C LYS A 72 2.22 -3.22 10.25
N VAL A 73 1.68 -2.31 9.46
CA VAL A 73 2.43 -1.34 8.65
C VAL A 73 1.84 0.06 8.84
N HIS A 74 2.56 1.09 8.38
CA HIS A 74 1.97 2.42 8.29
C HIS A 74 0.97 2.47 7.12
N GLY A 75 1.34 1.88 5.98
CA GLY A 75 0.48 1.76 4.81
C GLY A 75 1.01 0.73 3.82
N MET A 76 0.30 0.55 2.73
CA MET A 76 0.65 -0.32 1.60
C MET A 76 -0.07 0.19 0.35
N GLY A 77 0.41 -0.10 -0.85
CA GLY A 77 -0.32 0.35 -2.04
C GLY A 77 -1.75 -0.23 -2.12
N PHE A 78 -2.66 0.49 -2.77
CA PHE A 78 -4.07 0.10 -2.88
C PHE A 78 -4.37 -1.06 -3.82
N GLY A 79 -3.34 -1.54 -4.54
CA GLY A 79 -3.47 -2.56 -5.56
C GLY A 79 -4.34 -3.74 -5.16
N CYS A 80 -4.17 -4.29 -3.96
CA CYS A 80 -5.05 -5.34 -3.45
C CYS A 80 -5.27 -5.20 -1.94
N ALA A 81 -6.38 -4.55 -1.57
CA ALA A 81 -6.71 -4.29 -0.17
C ALA A 81 -8.17 -4.60 0.16
N LEU A 82 -8.41 -5.21 1.33
CA LEU A 82 -9.71 -5.36 1.95
C LEU A 82 -9.86 -4.33 3.07
N ILE A 83 -10.86 -3.45 2.93
CA ILE A 83 -11.11 -2.33 3.84
C ILE A 83 -12.54 -2.46 4.35
N ARG A 84 -12.72 -2.37 5.68
CA ARG A 84 -14.04 -2.38 6.30
C ARG A 84 -14.85 -1.16 5.83
N ARG A 85 -16.11 -1.39 5.48
CA ARG A 85 -16.95 -0.38 4.81
C ARG A 85 -17.15 0.90 5.62
N ASP A 86 -17.25 0.80 6.93
CA ASP A 86 -17.39 1.97 7.81
C ASP A 86 -16.16 2.90 7.76
N ILE A 87 -14.96 2.36 7.57
CA ILE A 87 -13.73 3.17 7.49
C ILE A 87 -13.69 4.02 6.22
N ILE A 88 -14.11 3.46 5.09
CA ILE A 88 -14.06 4.18 3.81
C ILE A 88 -15.15 5.25 3.69
N LYS A 89 -16.27 5.09 4.42
CA LYS A 89 -17.36 6.09 4.43
C LYS A 89 -16.92 7.45 4.99
N ASP A 90 -15.96 7.42 5.92
CA ASP A 90 -15.44 8.62 6.57
C ASP A 90 -14.18 9.16 5.87
N TYR A 91 -13.88 8.65 4.68
CA TYR A 91 -12.73 9.04 3.88
C TYR A 91 -13.16 9.71 2.58
N ASN A 92 -12.82 11.00 2.47
CA ASN A 92 -12.90 11.71 1.20
C ASN A 92 -11.59 11.49 0.47
N PHE A 93 -11.64 11.03 -0.79
CA PHE A 93 -10.46 11.01 -1.64
C PHE A 93 -10.16 12.44 -2.12
N TRP A 94 -8.90 12.84 -2.04
CA TRP A 94 -8.43 14.16 -2.45
C TRP A 94 -7.02 14.06 -3.01
N THR A 95 -6.66 15.04 -3.83
CA THR A 95 -5.32 15.27 -4.35
C THR A 95 -4.81 16.61 -3.80
N ASP A 96 -3.50 16.78 -3.75
CA ASP A 96 -2.87 18.03 -3.37
C ASP A 96 -1.95 18.49 -4.48
N GLU A 97 -2.36 19.50 -5.24
CA GLU A 97 -1.59 20.01 -6.38
C GLU A 97 -0.23 20.58 -5.96
N ARG A 98 -0.03 20.88 -4.67
CA ARG A 98 1.27 21.32 -4.14
C ARG A 98 2.30 20.19 -4.09
N PHE A 99 1.85 18.93 -4.19
CA PHE A 99 2.69 17.74 -4.12
C PHE A 99 2.40 16.83 -5.32
N ASP A 100 3.12 17.03 -6.42
CA ASP A 100 3.06 16.23 -7.64
C ASP A 100 3.54 14.77 -7.45
N ASN A 101 4.30 14.52 -6.39
CA ASN A 101 4.98 13.25 -6.12
C ASN A 101 4.27 12.36 -5.07
N LYS A 102 3.05 12.70 -4.64
CA LYS A 102 2.30 11.92 -3.65
C LYS A 102 1.10 11.23 -4.28
N HIS A 103 1.08 9.92 -4.15
CA HIS A 103 -0.05 9.10 -4.55
C HIS A 103 -1.18 9.18 -3.50
N SER A 104 -2.42 8.95 -3.94
CA SER A 104 -3.63 9.10 -3.12
C SER A 104 -3.71 8.14 -1.93
N ASP A 105 -3.08 6.97 -2.06
CA ASP A 105 -2.95 5.96 -1.01
C ASP A 105 -2.13 6.48 0.19
N VAL A 106 -1.07 7.26 -0.05
CA VAL A 106 -0.26 7.87 1.02
C VAL A 106 -1.13 8.76 1.91
N TYR A 107 -1.95 9.63 1.33
CA TYR A 107 -2.86 10.49 2.10
C TYR A 107 -3.86 9.69 2.92
N PHE A 108 -4.35 8.58 2.37
CA PHE A 108 -5.26 7.70 3.07
C PHE A 108 -4.63 7.12 4.33
N TYR A 109 -3.45 6.53 4.22
CA TYR A 109 -2.78 5.93 5.37
C TYR A 109 -2.30 6.96 6.39
N MET A 110 -1.94 8.18 5.97
CA MET A 110 -1.66 9.27 6.89
C MET A 110 -2.88 9.64 7.74
N GLN A 111 -4.07 9.75 7.13
CA GLN A 111 -5.30 10.03 7.89
C GLN A 111 -5.67 8.88 8.82
N LEU A 112 -5.53 7.64 8.37
CA LEU A 112 -5.76 6.46 9.22
C LEU A 112 -4.82 6.42 10.41
N GLN A 113 -3.54 6.73 10.21
CA GLN A 113 -2.58 6.84 11.30
C GLN A 113 -3.01 7.91 12.31
N ASN A 114 -3.40 9.10 11.83
CA ASN A 114 -3.86 10.20 12.68
C ASN A 114 -5.13 9.84 13.47
N ARG A 115 -5.96 8.94 12.94
CA ARG A 115 -7.17 8.39 13.60
C ARG A 115 -6.89 7.13 14.43
N GLY A 116 -5.64 6.65 14.50
CA GLY A 116 -5.28 5.44 15.23
C GLY A 116 -5.82 4.13 14.64
N VAL A 117 -6.24 4.12 13.37
CA VAL A 117 -6.76 2.93 12.70
C VAL A 117 -5.59 2.04 12.26
N PRO A 118 -5.51 0.78 12.71
CA PRO A 118 -4.38 -0.07 12.38
C PRO A 118 -4.51 -0.65 10.96
N VAL A 119 -3.37 -0.75 10.28
CA VAL A 119 -3.26 -1.24 8.90
C VAL A 119 -2.33 -2.45 8.89
N PHE A 120 -2.73 -3.50 8.17
CA PHE A 120 -1.98 -4.73 8.09
C PHE A 120 -1.76 -5.18 6.65
N VAL A 121 -0.70 -5.94 6.43
CA VAL A 121 -0.42 -6.63 5.17
C VAL A 121 -0.12 -8.09 5.45
N ASP A 122 -0.67 -8.98 4.62
CA ASP A 122 -0.32 -10.39 4.59
C ASP A 122 0.93 -10.57 3.71
N THR A 123 2.07 -10.74 4.36
CA THR A 123 3.38 -10.79 3.68
C THR A 123 3.71 -12.15 3.09
N ASP A 124 2.89 -13.16 3.37
CA ASP A 124 3.00 -14.50 2.78
C ASP A 124 2.15 -14.63 1.51
N PHE A 125 1.30 -13.63 1.23
CA PHE A 125 0.37 -13.64 0.12
C PHE A 125 0.74 -12.59 -0.92
N VAL A 126 1.53 -13.04 -1.90
CA VAL A 126 1.98 -12.19 -3.00
C VAL A 126 0.99 -12.22 -4.15
N VAL A 127 0.52 -11.05 -4.56
CA VAL A 127 -0.31 -10.83 -5.75
C VAL A 127 0.59 -10.40 -6.91
N THR A 128 0.36 -11.02 -8.07
CA THR A 128 1.06 -10.67 -9.30
C THR A 128 0.66 -9.27 -9.75
N HIS A 129 1.66 -8.43 -10.00
CA HIS A 129 1.51 -7.08 -10.53
C HIS A 129 2.10 -7.02 -11.94
N ILE A 130 1.31 -6.56 -12.91
CA ILE A 130 1.71 -6.36 -14.30
C ILE A 130 1.66 -4.85 -14.59
N PRO A 131 2.66 -4.08 -14.11
CA PRO A 131 2.62 -2.64 -14.20
C PRO A 131 2.51 -2.16 -15.64
N SER A 132 1.64 -1.17 -15.86
CA SER A 132 1.61 -0.47 -17.14
C SER A 132 2.91 0.32 -17.36
N LYS A 133 3.39 0.36 -18.59
CA LYS A 133 4.49 1.25 -18.99
C LYS A 133 3.94 2.65 -19.19
N TRP A 134 3.76 3.39 -18.09
CA TRP A 134 3.15 4.72 -18.13
C TRP A 134 3.88 5.71 -19.05
N GLY A 135 5.20 5.55 -19.25
CA GLY A 135 5.95 6.36 -20.22
C GLY A 135 5.56 6.13 -21.69
N ASP A 136 4.89 5.02 -22.01
CA ASP A 136 4.39 4.70 -23.34
C ASP A 136 2.95 5.19 -23.56
N VAL A 137 2.27 5.62 -22.50
CA VAL A 137 0.90 6.14 -22.55
C VAL A 137 0.97 7.64 -22.79
N LYS A 138 0.56 8.08 -23.99
CA LYS A 138 0.37 9.51 -24.26
C LYS A 138 -0.96 9.94 -23.68
N ASP A 139 -0.94 10.92 -22.78
CA ASP A 139 -2.15 11.66 -22.41
C ASP A 139 -2.73 12.27 -23.69
N LYS A 140 -3.97 11.90 -24.01
CA LYS A 140 -4.74 12.45 -25.14
C LYS A 140 -5.61 13.59 -24.66
#